data_AF-A0A560WA55-F1
#
_entry.id   AF-A0A560WA55-F1
#
_cell.length_a   1.000
_cell.length_b   1.000
_cell.length_c   1.000
_cell.angle_alpha   90.00
_cell.angle_beta   90.00
_cell.angle_gamma   90.00
#
_symmetry.space_group_name_H-M   'P 1'
#
loop_
_entity.id
_entity.type
_entity.pdbx_description
1 polymer ?
#
loop_
_entity_poly.entity_id
_entity_poly.type
_entity_poly.pdbx_seq_one_letter_code
_entity_poly.pdbx_strand_id
1 'polypeptide(L)'
;MTAPARGYGAVVRMSQFWSLMEGEFGAGYAHTLARHHVLEALGGRTVNEALDAGLPPRQVWHAICDAMDVPESRRLGEDTTMDVPRSVTDSIGE
;
A
#
# COMPACT_ATOMS: atom_id res chain seq x y z
N MET A 1 -29.41 -12.95 -19.74
CA MET A 1 -28.74 -11.63 -19.87
C MET A 1 -29.25 -10.81 -18.68
N THR A 2 -28.58 -10.72 -17.52
CA THR A 2 -27.22 -10.28 -17.25
C THR A 2 -26.75 -10.91 -15.93
N ALA A 3 -25.49 -11.31 -15.83
CA ALA A 3 -24.87 -11.73 -14.58
C ALA A 3 -24.11 -10.51 -14.00
N PRO A 4 -24.26 -10.16 -12.72
CA PRO A 4 -23.37 -9.16 -12.14
C PRO A 4 -21.96 -9.77 -12.05
N ALA A 5 -21.04 -9.17 -12.81
CA ALA A 5 -19.62 -9.39 -12.65
C ALA A 5 -19.26 -9.06 -11.19
N ARG A 6 -19.18 -10.09 -10.34
CA ARG A 6 -18.55 -10.00 -9.03
C ARG A 6 -17.06 -9.83 -9.29
N GLY A 7 -16.66 -8.59 -9.52
CA GLY A 7 -15.27 -8.19 -9.42
C GLY A 7 -14.83 -8.41 -7.99
N TYR A 8 -14.30 -9.60 -7.69
CA TYR A 8 -13.34 -9.73 -6.61
C TYR A 8 -12.05 -9.08 -7.11
N GLY A 9 -12.05 -7.74 -7.19
CA GLY A 9 -10.80 -7.00 -7.21
C GLY A 9 -10.06 -7.43 -5.96
N ALA A 10 -8.87 -8.01 -6.11
CA ALA A 10 -8.06 -8.48 -5.01
C ALA A 10 -7.98 -7.37 -3.95
N VAL A 11 -8.68 -7.59 -2.83
CA VAL A 11 -8.74 -6.64 -1.72
C VAL A 11 -7.39 -6.70 -1.04
N VAL A 12 -6.52 -5.74 -1.37
CA VAL A 12 -5.36 -5.45 -0.55
C VAL A 12 -5.88 -5.12 0.85
N ARG A 13 -5.57 -5.98 1.82
CA ARG A 13 -6.01 -5.77 3.20
C ARG A 13 -5.20 -4.63 3.80
N MET A 14 -5.84 -3.83 4.66
CA MET A 14 -5.20 -2.71 5.36
C MET A 14 -3.85 -3.11 5.98
N SER A 15 -3.80 -4.25 6.67
CA SER A 15 -2.58 -4.78 7.29
C SER A 15 -1.43 -4.99 6.31
N GLN A 16 -1.75 -5.34 5.07
CA GLN A 16 -0.79 -5.61 4.02
C GLN A 16 -0.21 -4.33 3.44
N PHE A 17 -1.07 -3.34 3.22
CA PHE A 17 -0.66 -2.00 2.86
C PHE A 17 0.36 -1.45 3.85
N TRP A 18 0.10 -1.60 5.16
CA TRP A 18 1.05 -1.20 6.18
C TRP A 18 2.34 -2.01 6.10
N SER A 19 2.31 -3.34 5.94
CA SER A 19 3.54 -4.11 5.76
C SER A 19 4.41 -3.66 4.58
N LEU A 20 3.82 -3.20 3.47
CA LEU A 20 4.60 -2.60 2.37
C LEU A 20 5.18 -1.25 2.76
N MET A 21 4.37 -0.38 3.35
CA MET A 21 4.81 0.95 3.79
C MET A 21 5.96 0.84 4.80
N GLU A 22 5.84 -0.08 5.75
CA GLU A 22 6.87 -0.33 6.76
C GLU A 22 8.11 -0.99 6.17
N GLY A 23 7.97 -1.82 5.12
CA GLY A 23 9.10 -2.41 4.40
C GLY A 23 9.91 -1.39 3.59
N GLU A 24 9.24 -0.47 2.90
CA GLU A 24 9.92 0.52 2.04
C GLU A 24 10.39 1.75 2.82
N PHE A 25 9.56 2.24 3.75
CA PHE A 25 9.82 3.49 4.48
C PHE A 25 10.24 3.28 5.93
N GLY A 26 10.01 2.09 6.50
CA GLY A 26 10.25 1.79 7.91
C GLY A 26 9.02 2.06 8.80
N ALA A 27 8.84 1.23 9.83
CA ALA A 27 7.67 1.25 10.73
C ALA A 27 7.28 2.64 11.28
N GLY A 28 8.26 3.41 11.77
CA GLY A 28 8.00 4.73 12.36
C GLY A 28 7.73 5.83 11.33
N TYR A 29 8.45 5.79 10.21
CA TYR A 29 8.35 6.83 9.19
C TYR A 29 7.13 6.64 8.30
N ALA A 30 6.78 5.38 7.97
CA ALA A 30 5.59 5.00 7.22
C ALA A 30 4.30 5.64 7.74
N HIS A 31 4.01 5.48 9.05
CA HIS A 31 2.79 6.03 9.64
C HIS A 31 2.80 7.56 9.72
N THR A 32 3.96 8.17 9.90
CA THR A 32 4.10 9.63 9.92
C THR A 32 3.88 10.19 8.52
N LEU A 33 4.51 9.59 7.51
CA LEU A 33 4.32 9.93 6.10
C LEU A 33 2.85 9.79 5.71
N ALA A 34 2.20 8.70 6.07
CA ALA A 34 0.79 8.47 5.76
C ALA A 34 -0.17 9.52 6.36
N ARG A 35 0.20 10.14 7.48
CA ARG A 35 -0.61 11.15 8.18
C ARG A 35 -0.35 12.58 7.72
N HIS A 36 0.88 12.87 7.30
CA HIS A 36 1.30 14.24 7.02
C HIS A 36 1.49 14.53 5.53
N HIS A 37 1.68 13.50 4.71
CA HIS A 37 1.94 13.67 3.30
C HIS A 37 0.64 13.73 2.52
N VAL A 38 0.35 14.90 1.97
CA VAL A 38 -0.83 15.16 1.14
C VAL A 38 -0.51 14.77 -0.30
N LEU A 39 -1.30 13.86 -0.85
CA LEU A 39 -1.15 13.32 -2.19
C LEU A 39 -2.15 14.00 -3.13
N GLU A 40 -1.64 14.77 -4.09
CA GLU A 40 -2.48 15.42 -5.11
C GLU A 40 -3.23 14.38 -5.95
N ALA A 41 -2.59 13.23 -6.23
CA ALA A 41 -3.20 12.09 -6.92
C ALA A 41 -4.44 11.51 -6.20
N LEU A 42 -4.59 11.75 -4.89
CA LEU A 42 -5.76 11.33 -4.10
C LEU A 42 -6.79 12.47 -3.92
N GLY A 43 -6.65 13.54 -4.70
CA GLY A 43 -7.46 14.75 -4.62
C GLY A 43 -7.02 15.69 -3.51
N GLY A 44 -5.71 15.74 -3.22
CA GLY A 44 -5.17 16.57 -2.15
C GLY A 44 -5.47 16.03 -0.75
N ARG A 45 -5.41 14.69 -0.61
CA ARG A 45 -5.69 13.98 0.66
C ARG A 45 -4.46 13.25 1.14
N THR A 46 -4.37 13.05 2.45
CA THR A 46 -3.36 12.16 3.02
C THR A 46 -3.72 10.69 2.76
N VAL A 47 -2.76 9.78 2.93
CA VAL A 47 -3.00 8.33 2.86
C VAL A 47 -4.12 7.92 3.83
N ASN A 48 -4.08 8.43 5.06
CA ASN A 48 -5.13 8.12 6.05
C ASN A 48 -6.50 8.64 5.63
N GLU A 49 -6.59 9.87 5.15
CA GLU A 49 -7.86 10.43 4.67
C GLU A 49 -8.38 9.71 3.44
N ALA A 50 -7.49 9.28 2.55
CA ALA A 50 -7.88 8.50 1.40
C ALA A 50 -8.45 7.13 1.79
N LEU A 51 -7.80 6.45 2.73
CA LEU A 51 -8.27 5.17 3.27
C LEU A 51 -9.60 5.33 4.04
N ASP A 52 -9.75 6.40 4.82
CA ASP A 52 -10.99 6.73 5.53
C ASP A 52 -12.15 7.04 4.56
N ALA A 53 -11.84 7.74 3.46
CA ALA A 53 -12.77 7.98 2.36
C ALA A 53 -13.15 6.71 1.58
N GLY A 54 -12.59 5.54 1.93
CA GLY A 54 -12.87 4.26 1.31
C GLY A 54 -12.14 4.05 -0.01
N LEU A 55 -11.08 4.82 -0.30
CA LEU A 55 -10.25 4.60 -1.48
C LEU A 55 -9.51 3.26 -1.37
N PRO A 56 -9.35 2.54 -2.48
CA PRO A 56 -8.71 1.24 -2.46
C PRO A 56 -7.23 1.39 -2.07
N PRO A 57 -6.72 0.61 -1.08
CA PRO A 57 -5.35 0.75 -0.59
C PRO A 57 -4.29 0.52 -1.69
N ARG A 58 -4.60 -0.27 -2.72
CA ARG A 58 -3.74 -0.39 -3.92
C ARG A 58 -3.55 0.96 -4.62
N GLN A 59 -4.62 1.75 -4.79
CA GLN A 59 -4.53 3.07 -5.41
C GLN A 59 -3.74 4.03 -4.52
N VAL A 60 -3.97 3.97 -3.21
CA VAL A 60 -3.23 4.79 -2.23
C VAL A 60 -1.73 4.46 -2.25
N TRP A 61 -1.37 3.17 -2.36
CA TRP A 61 0.02 2.71 -2.52
C TRP A 61 0.67 3.27 -3.80
N HIS A 62 -0.01 3.17 -4.94
CA HIS A 62 0.50 3.74 -6.17
C HIS A 62 0.71 5.26 -6.07
N ALA A 63 -0.23 5.97 -5.45
CA ALA A 63 -0.12 7.42 -5.27
C ALA A 63 1.07 7.83 -4.39
N ILE A 64 1.32 7.13 -3.28
CA ILE A 64 2.48 7.44 -2.42
C ILE A 64 3.80 7.07 -3.11
N CYS A 65 3.84 5.97 -3.86
CA CYS A 65 5.03 5.62 -4.63
C CYS A 65 5.34 6.63 -5.73
N ASP A 66 4.31 7.24 -6.33
CA ASP A 66 4.46 8.32 -7.32
C ASP A 66 5.00 9.60 -6.68
N ALA A 67 4.40 10.04 -5.57
CA ALA A 67 4.83 11.26 -4.87
C ALA A 67 6.23 11.14 -4.25
N MET A 68 6.63 9.93 -3.85
CA MET A 68 7.96 9.67 -3.30
C MET A 68 9.00 9.30 -4.35
N ASP A 69 8.64 9.36 -5.65
CA ASP A 69 9.50 8.95 -6.77
C ASP A 69 10.14 7.57 -6.56
N VAL A 70 9.39 6.64 -5.96
CA VAL A 70 9.86 5.27 -5.74
C VAL A 70 9.98 4.60 -7.11
N PRO A 71 11.16 4.14 -7.55
CA PRO A 71 11.31 3.53 -8.86
C PRO A 71 10.51 2.24 -8.97
N GLU A 72 10.02 1.92 -10.17
CA GLU A 72 9.18 0.73 -10.42
C GLU A 72 9.86 -0.58 -10.02
N SER A 73 11.20 -0.67 -10.08
CA SER A 73 11.96 -1.82 -9.57
C SER A 73 11.87 -2.02 -8.05
N ARG A 74 11.45 -1.00 -7.30
CA ARG A 74 11.20 -1.02 -5.84
C ARG A 74 9.72 -1.05 -5.49
N ARG A 75 8.86 -0.56 -6.41
CA ARG A 75 7.42 -0.84 -6.39
C ARG A 75 7.21 -2.32 -6.75
N LEU A 76 7.41 -3.22 -5.78
CA LEU A 76 7.19 -4.67 -5.89
C LEU A 76 6.26 -5.02 -7.05
N GLY A 77 6.84 -5.66 -8.08
CA GLY A 77 6.38 -5.65 -9.47
C GLY A 77 4.89 -5.74 -9.68
N GLU A 78 4.43 -4.98 -10.67
CA GLU A 78 3.13 -5.07 -11.33
C GLU A 78 2.54 -6.50 -11.20
N ASP A 79 1.54 -6.65 -10.34
CA ASP A 79 0.96 -7.92 -9.87
C ASP A 79 1.63 -8.64 -8.68
N THR A 80 1.78 -7.92 -7.56
CA THR A 80 1.67 -8.58 -6.26
C THR A 80 0.18 -8.70 -5.91
N THR A 81 -0.47 -9.73 -6.45
CA THR A 81 -1.57 -10.38 -5.72
C THR A 81 -0.97 -10.82 -4.39
N MET A 82 -1.31 -10.04 -3.39
CA MET A 82 -0.50 -9.85 -2.21
C MET A 82 -0.66 -11.12 -1.35
N ASP A 83 0.29 -12.03 -1.49
CA ASP A 83 0.60 -13.14 -0.61
C ASP A 83 2.03 -12.88 -0.13
N VAL A 84 2.16 -12.24 1.03
CA VAL A 84 3.43 -12.19 1.76
C VAL A 84 3.41 -13.38 2.70
N PRO A 85 4.17 -14.46 2.46
CA PRO A 85 4.27 -15.53 3.44
C PRO A 85 4.91 -14.95 4.70
N ARG A 86 4.14 -14.96 5.79
CA ARG A 86 4.63 -14.62 7.13
C ARG A 86 5.61 -15.71 7.58
N SER A 87 6.87 -15.61 7.16
CA SER A 87 8.03 -16.07 7.93
C SER A 87 9.35 -15.66 7.26
N VAL A 88 9.89 -14.50 7.66
CA VAL A 88 11.35 -14.27 7.66
C VAL A 88 11.73 -13.52 8.94
N THR A 89 11.37 -14.11 10.08
CA THR A 89 12.17 -13.94 11.30
C THR A 89 12.91 -15.26 11.49
N ASP A 90 13.79 -15.56 10.55
CA ASP A 90 14.94 -16.39 10.84
C ASP A 90 16.17 -15.50 10.64
N SER A 91 17.11 -15.60 11.58
CA SER A 91 18.40 -14.91 11.60
C SER A 91 18.43 -13.48 12.15
N ILE A 92 18.35 -13.37 13.48
CA ILE A 92 19.38 -12.65 14.24
C ILE A 92 19.83 -13.64 15.34
N GLY A 93 21.12 -14.02 15.32
CA GLY A 93 21.75 -15.06 16.15
C GLY A 93 21.54 -14.93 17.66
N GLU A 94 21.70 -15.98 18.46
CA GLU A 94 22.86 -16.90 18.56
C GLU A 94 22.43 -18.29 19.07
#